data_AF-A0A7C8D1N4-F1
#
_entry.id   AF-A0A7C8D1N4-F1
#
_cell.length_a   1.000
_cell.length_b   1.000
_cell.length_c   1.000
_cell.angle_alpha   90.00
_cell.angle_beta   90.00
_cell.angle_gamma   90.00
#
_symmetry.space_group_name_H-M   'P 1'
#
loop_
_entity.id
_entity.type
_entity.pdbx_description
1 polymer ?
#
loop_
_entity_poly.entity_id
_entity_poly.type
_entity_poly.pdbx_seq_one_letter_code
_entity_poly.pdbx_strand_id
1 'polypeptide(L)'
;MRFNVLNHEIVPLHELVPADEEMSELSPWDLVGTDIDGSPRLRIELLPKILITDPAIQAMKEALEQADDELRAGWLNNRVIRVTRRSPSAGLHVAYRLVVEGN
;
A
#
# COMPACT_ATOMS: atom_id res chain seq x y z
N MET A 1 13.79 16.70 16.79
CA MET A 1 13.45 15.27 16.90
C MET A 1 12.32 15.02 15.91
N ARG A 2 12.54 14.25 14.84
CA ARG A 2 11.48 13.93 13.86
C ARG A 2 10.58 12.87 14.50
N PHE A 3 9.28 13.11 14.56
CA PHE A 3 8.32 12.22 15.24
C PHE A 3 8.10 10.96 14.39
N ASN A 4 8.24 9.77 14.99
CA ASN A 4 7.97 8.52 14.30
C ASN A 4 6.45 8.25 14.26
N VAL A 5 5.82 8.61 13.14
CA VAL A 5 4.38 8.44 12.92
C VAL A 5 3.97 6.96 12.95
N LEU A 6 4.85 6.03 12.57
CA LEU A 6 4.54 4.60 12.47
C LEU A 6 4.34 3.93 13.84
N ASN A 7 4.86 4.51 14.92
CA ASN A 7 4.79 3.95 16.27
C ASN A 7 3.81 4.72 17.17
N HIS A 8 2.66 5.09 16.63
CA HIS A 8 1.64 5.86 17.34
C HIS A 8 0.34 5.06 17.51
N GLU A 9 -0.35 5.23 18.63
CA GLU A 9 -1.50 4.40 19.04
C GLU A 9 -2.62 4.30 17.99
N ILE A 10 -2.93 5.41 17.31
CA ILE A 10 -4.00 5.45 16.31
C ILE A 10 -3.54 5.14 14.89
N VAL A 11 -2.23 5.03 14.64
CA VAL A 11 -1.68 4.80 13.31
C VAL A 11 -1.62 3.29 13.07
N PRO A 12 -2.33 2.77 12.05
CA PRO A 12 -2.28 1.35 11.75
C PRO A 12 -0.96 0.96 11.10
N LEU A 13 -0.68 -0.33 11.05
CA LEU A 13 0.51 -0.86 10.38
C LEU A 13 0.34 -0.73 8.87
N HIS A 14 1.30 -0.09 8.21
CA HIS A 14 1.37 0.07 6.76
C HIS A 14 2.54 -0.76 6.22
N GLU A 15 2.25 -1.63 5.27
CA GLU A 15 3.24 -2.51 4.63
C GLU A 15 3.10 -2.45 3.11
N LEU A 16 4.23 -2.48 2.41
CA LEU A 16 4.23 -2.61 0.96
C LEU A 16 3.88 -4.05 0.58
N VAL A 17 2.91 -4.23 -0.31
CA VAL A 17 2.65 -5.55 -0.89
C VAL A 17 3.71 -5.81 -1.98
N PRO A 18 4.44 -6.93 -1.93
CA PRO A 18 5.35 -7.32 -3.01
C PRO A 18 4.61 -7.45 -4.35
N ALA A 19 5.20 -6.93 -5.43
CA ALA A 19 4.52 -6.83 -6.72
C ALA A 19 4.12 -8.21 -7.31
N ASP A 20 4.89 -9.25 -6.98
CA ASP A 20 4.63 -10.64 -7.32
C ASP A 20 3.49 -11.27 -6.50
N GLU A 21 3.22 -10.74 -5.30
CA GLU A 21 2.15 -11.21 -4.40
C GLU A 21 0.84 -10.44 -4.57
N GLU A 22 0.85 -9.26 -5.21
CA GLU A 22 -0.32 -8.37 -5.36
C GLU A 22 -1.54 -9.10 -5.93
N MET A 23 -1.35 -9.95 -6.94
CA MET A 23 -2.44 -10.71 -7.56
C MET A 23 -3.08 -11.71 -6.59
N SER A 24 -2.25 -12.41 -5.80
CA SER A 24 -2.73 -13.42 -4.85
C SER A 24 -3.47 -12.77 -3.68
N GLU A 25 -2.87 -11.73 -3.08
CA GLU A 25 -3.42 -10.97 -1.96
C GLU A 25 -4.75 -10.29 -2.30
N LEU A 26 -4.87 -9.77 -3.53
CA LEU A 26 -6.05 -9.02 -3.96
C LEU A 26 -7.12 -9.89 -4.67
N SER A 27 -6.82 -11.16 -4.94
CA SER A 27 -7.77 -12.10 -5.54
C SER A 27 -9.12 -12.21 -4.80
N PRO A 28 -9.21 -12.14 -3.46
CA PRO A 28 -10.49 -12.26 -2.77
C PRO A 28 -11.41 -11.05 -2.93
N TRP A 29 -10.90 -9.93 -3.44
CA TRP A 29 -11.58 -8.64 -3.46
C TRP A 29 -12.32 -8.34 -4.77
N ASP A 30 -12.49 -9.34 -5.65
CA ASP A 30 -13.15 -9.21 -6.97
C ASP A 30 -12.52 -8.12 -7.86
N LEU A 31 -11.20 -7.90 -7.68
CA LEU A 31 -10.42 -6.91 -8.42
C LEU A 31 -9.80 -7.49 -9.70
N VAL A 32 -9.88 -8.81 -9.90
CA VAL A 32 -9.33 -9.48 -11.07
C VAL A 32 -10.32 -9.37 -12.23
N GLY A 33 -9.94 -8.64 -13.27
CA GLY A 33 -10.65 -8.54 -14.53
C GLY A 33 -9.90 -9.23 -15.67
N THR A 34 -10.43 -9.07 -16.87
CA THR A 34 -9.82 -9.54 -18.12
C THR A 34 -9.38 -8.31 -18.92
N ASP A 35 -8.13 -8.30 -19.38
CA ASP A 35 -7.62 -7.25 -20.28
C ASP A 35 -8.05 -7.53 -21.74
N ILE A 36 -7.74 -6.61 -22.66
CA ILE A 36 -8.14 -6.64 -24.08
C ILE A 36 -7.67 -7.92 -24.79
N ASP A 37 -6.53 -8.46 -24.38
CA ASP A 37 -5.90 -9.67 -24.89
C ASP A 37 -6.44 -10.97 -24.27
N GLY A 38 -7.35 -10.88 -23.29
CA GLY A 38 -7.86 -12.04 -22.56
C GLY A 38 -7.06 -12.43 -21.33
N SER A 39 -5.96 -11.74 -21.02
CA SER A 39 -5.11 -12.02 -19.86
C SER A 39 -5.77 -11.51 -18.55
N PRO A 40 -5.56 -12.19 -17.41
CA PRO A 40 -6.03 -11.70 -16.12
C PRO A 40 -5.28 -10.42 -15.75
N ARG A 41 -6.03 -9.37 -15.39
CA ARG A 41 -5.48 -8.08 -14.97
C ARG A 41 -6.09 -7.65 -13.65
N LEU A 42 -5.21 -7.20 -12.76
CA LEU A 42 -5.62 -6.63 -11.49
C LEU A 42 -6.03 -5.16 -11.68
N ARG A 43 -7.27 -4.82 -11.29
CA ARG A 43 -7.81 -3.46 -11.35
C ARG A 43 -7.45 -2.67 -10.09
N ILE A 44 -6.16 -2.47 -9.84
CA ILE A 44 -5.65 -1.76 -8.66
C ILE A 44 -6.19 -0.32 -8.55
N GLU A 45 -6.59 0.29 -9.66
CA GLU A 45 -7.18 1.63 -9.74
C GLU A 45 -8.50 1.77 -8.97
N LEU A 46 -9.17 0.65 -8.66
CA LEU A 46 -10.40 0.63 -7.87
C LEU A 46 -10.15 0.68 -6.36
N LEU A 47 -8.90 0.48 -5.92
CA LEU A 47 -8.54 0.56 -4.51
C LEU A 47 -8.67 2.01 -4.00
N PRO A 48 -9.05 2.20 -2.72
CA PRO A 48 -8.99 3.50 -2.09
C PRO A 48 -7.60 4.11 -2.20
N LYS A 49 -7.53 5.37 -2.64
CA LYS A 49 -6.26 6.05 -2.89
C LYS A 49 -5.66 6.61 -1.62
N ILE A 50 -4.34 6.61 -1.52
CA ILE A 50 -3.55 7.32 -0.51
C ILE A 50 -2.49 8.16 -1.22
N LEU A 51 -2.33 9.41 -0.80
CA LEU A 51 -1.35 10.29 -1.41
C LEU A 51 0.06 9.87 -1.01
N ILE A 52 1.01 10.00 -1.94
CA ILE A 52 2.43 9.83 -1.62
C ILE A 52 2.87 10.79 -0.50
N THR A 53 2.25 11.97 -0.41
CA THR A 53 2.52 12.99 0.62
C THR A 53 1.91 12.67 1.99
N ASP A 54 1.17 11.57 2.14
CA ASP A 54 0.64 11.14 3.43
C ASP A 54 1.79 10.87 4.44
N PRO A 55 1.69 11.33 5.70
CA PRO A 55 2.77 11.18 6.67
C PRO A 55 3.19 9.72 6.95
N ALA A 56 2.26 8.76 6.93
CA ALA A 56 2.59 7.36 7.15
C ALA A 56 3.33 6.77 5.95
N ILE A 57 2.94 7.16 4.73
CA ILE A 57 3.61 6.77 3.49
C ILE A 57 5.00 7.37 3.40
N GLN A 58 5.17 8.66 3.75
CA GLN A 58 6.48 9.30 3.81
C GLN A 58 7.40 8.64 4.83
N ALA A 59 6.90 8.33 6.04
CA ALA A 59 7.70 7.66 7.06
C ALA A 59 8.15 6.25 6.63
N MET A 60 7.26 5.48 6.00
CA MET A 60 7.58 4.17 5.44
C MET A 60 8.59 4.27 4.29
N LYS A 61 8.39 5.22 3.38
CA LYS A 61 9.31 5.49 2.27
C LYS A 61 10.72 5.80 2.79
N GLU A 62 10.84 6.73 3.74
CA GLU A 62 12.12 7.09 4.36
C GLU A 62 12.78 5.90 5.06
N ALA A 63 12.01 5.04 5.74
CA ALA A 63 12.54 3.85 6.39
C ALA A 63 13.06 2.80 5.38
N LEU A 64 12.38 2.63 4.25
CA LEU A 64 12.80 1.70 3.19
C LEU A 64 13.99 2.23 2.39
N GLU A 65 14.02 3.52 2.06
CA GLU A 65 15.18 4.16 1.40
C GLU A 65 16.42 4.16 2.29
N GLN A 66 16.28 4.16 3.62
CA GLN A 66 17.41 3.96 4.54
C GLN A 66 17.94 2.53 4.56
N ALA A 67 17.10 1.55 4.21
CA ALA A 67 17.47 0.13 4.20
C ALA A 67 18.03 -0.31 2.84
N ASP A 68 17.58 0.33 1.76
CA ASP A 68 17.95 0.02 0.38
C ASP A 68 18.19 1.31 -0.42
N ASP A 69 19.47 1.63 -0.62
CA ASP A 69 19.92 2.80 -1.39
C ASP A 69 19.74 2.62 -2.92
N GLU A 70 19.34 1.44 -3.41
CA GLU A 70 19.16 1.18 -4.85
C GLU A 70 17.75 1.55 -5.36
N LEU A 71 16.85 1.97 -4.47
CA LEU A 71 15.48 2.35 -4.82
C LEU A 71 15.47 3.57 -5.76
N ARG A 72 14.90 3.38 -6.95
CA ARG A 72 14.81 4.43 -7.99
C ARG A 72 13.79 5.51 -7.63
N ALA A 73 13.97 6.72 -8.13
CA ALA A 73 12.97 7.78 -7.99
C ALA A 73 11.58 7.32 -8.47
N GLY A 74 10.55 7.57 -7.66
CA GLY A 74 9.16 7.22 -7.98
C GLY A 74 8.79 5.74 -7.79
N TRP A 75 9.65 4.92 -7.19
CA TRP A 75 9.43 3.47 -6.98
C TRP A 75 8.13 3.12 -6.24
N LEU A 76 7.60 4.06 -5.43
CA LEU A 76 6.41 3.87 -4.62
C LEU A 76 5.10 4.22 -5.36
N ASN A 77 5.19 4.85 -6.53
CA ASN A 77 4.01 5.21 -7.31
C ASN A 77 3.30 3.98 -7.86
N ASN A 78 1.96 3.99 -7.83
CA ASN A 78 1.11 2.88 -8.25
C ASN A 78 1.35 1.56 -7.50
N ARG A 79 1.96 1.62 -6.31
CA ARG A 79 2.13 0.46 -5.44
C ARG A 79 0.95 0.30 -4.49
N VAL A 80 0.70 -0.95 -4.11
CA VAL A 80 -0.34 -1.30 -3.15
C VAL A 80 0.24 -1.37 -1.73
N ILE A 81 -0.43 -0.69 -0.81
CA ILE A 81 -0.14 -0.74 0.62
C ILE A 81 -1.21 -1.56 1.33
N ARG A 82 -0.76 -2.53 2.13
CA ARG A 82 -1.57 -3.26 3.09
C ARG A 82 -1.63 -2.47 4.39
N VAL A 83 -2.84 -2.23 4.87
CA VAL A 83 -3.13 -1.50 6.10
C VAL A 83 -3.80 -2.45 7.10
N THR A 84 -3.06 -2.81 8.14
CA THR A 84 -3.53 -3.70 9.20
C THR A 84 -3.84 -2.87 10.44
N ARG A 85 -5.11 -2.84 10.85
CA ARG A 85 -5.58 -2.12 12.04
C ARG A 85 -6.25 -3.04 13.04
N ARG A 86 -6.22 -2.66 14.32
CA ARG A 86 -7.05 -3.31 15.34
C ARG A 86 -8.51 -2.94 15.13
N SER A 87 -9.38 -3.94 15.08
CA SER A 87 -10.83 -3.78 14.97
C SER A 87 -11.49 -4.20 16.28
N PRO A 88 -12.38 -3.38 16.87
CA PRO A 88 -13.12 -3.77 18.07
C PRO A 88 -14.01 -5.01 17.86
N SER A 89 -14.49 -5.23 16.64
CA SER A 89 -15.41 -6.34 16.32
C SER A 89 -14.70 -7.57 15.75
N ALA A 90 -13.67 -7.38 14.92
CA ALA A 90 -13.01 -8.45 14.18
C ALA A 90 -11.61 -8.80 14.72
N GLY A 91 -11.14 -8.10 15.77
CA GLY A 91 -9.78 -8.22 16.29
C GLY A 91 -8.77 -7.49 15.40
N LEU A 92 -8.53 -8.00 14.19
CA LEU A 92 -7.70 -7.37 13.17
C LEU A 92 -8.51 -7.14 11.89
N HIS A 93 -8.23 -6.04 11.20
CA HIS A 93 -8.83 -5.71 9.92
C HIS A 93 -7.74 -5.31 8.95
N VAL A 94 -7.70 -5.99 7.80
CA VAL A 94 -6.78 -5.73 6.70
C VAL A 94 -7.52 -4.99 5.60
N ALA A 95 -6.94 -3.92 5.09
CA ALA A 95 -7.43 -3.18 3.93
C ALA A 95 -6.26 -2.86 2.99
N TYR A 96 -6.55 -2.57 1.73
CA TYR A 96 -5.54 -2.24 0.75
C TYR A 96 -5.78 -0.84 0.19
N ARG A 97 -4.71 -0.12 -0.12
CA ARG A 97 -4.75 1.24 -0.68
C ARG A 97 -3.73 1.40 -1.80
N LEU A 98 -4.09 2.16 -2.83
CA LEU A 98 -3.20 2.49 -3.94
C LEU A 98 -2.49 3.82 -3.67
N VAL A 99 -1.16 3.83 -3.75
CA VAL A 99 -0.38 5.07 -3.66
C VAL A 99 -0.49 5.86 -4.95
N VAL A 100 -0.88 7.13 -4.84
CA VAL A 100 -0.99 8.07 -5.96
C VAL A 100 -0.24 9.35 -5.69
N GLU A 101 0.25 10.01 -6.74
CA GLU A 101 0.79 11.36 -6.64
C GLU A 101 -0.36 12.37 -6.45
N GLY A 102 -0.10 13.43 -5.67
CA GLY A 102 -1.03 14.56 -5.57
C GLY A 102 -1.05 15.33 -6.88
N ASN A 103 -2.25 15.75 -7.30
CA ASN A 103 -2.45 16.62 -8.46
C ASN A 103 -2.32 18.09 -8.07
#